data_AF-S4PA72-F1
#
_entry.id   AF-S4PA72-F1
#
_cell.length_a   1.000
_cell.length_b   1.000
_cell.length_c   1.000
_cell.angle_alpha   90.00
_cell.angle_beta   90.00
_cell.angle_gamma   90.00
#
_symmetry.space_group_name_H-M   'P 1'
#
loop_
_entity.id
_entity.type
_entity.pdbx_description
1 polymer ?
#
loop_
_entity_poly.entity_id
_entity_poly.type
_entity_poly.pdbx_seq_one_letter_code
_entity_poly.pdbx_strand_id
1 'polypeptide(L)'
;MPKIWTELGKELHFVKLPNFLSVETRPYDPNTYEDEIDEEETLDEEGRARLKLKVENTMRWRTAFDKEGNAIKESNARMVKWSDGSMSLHLGSEIFDVYKQPLLGDHNHLFVRQGTGLQGQAVFRTKLSFRPHSTDSFTHRKMTLSVADRSTKTSAIKILSQVGSDPDADRKYQLKKEEMELRASMRSRASTRPKRRAGAASGGRGAARHDDSEDEGGVSLA
;
A
#
# COMPACT_ATOMS: atom_id res chain seq x y z
N MET A 1 27.85 27.37 36.49
CA MET A 1 26.96 27.23 35.30
C MET A 1 25.60 27.78 35.66
N PRO A 2 25.01 28.70 34.87
CA PRO A 2 23.70 29.24 35.18
C PRO A 2 22.64 28.15 35.08
N LYS A 3 21.88 27.96 36.16
CA LYS A 3 20.73 27.06 36.18
C LYS A 3 19.71 27.60 35.18
N ILE A 4 19.30 26.80 34.19
CA ILE A 4 18.20 27.19 33.30
C ILE A 4 16.93 27.12 34.16
N TRP A 5 16.39 28.29 34.49
CA TRP A 5 15.09 28.41 35.12
C TRP A 5 14.05 28.38 34.00
N THR A 6 13.36 27.25 33.85
CA THR A 6 12.22 27.14 32.94
C THR A 6 10.97 26.96 33.77
N GLU A 7 10.00 27.85 33.61
CA GLU A 7 8.67 27.67 34.17
C GLU A 7 7.93 26.62 33.34
N LEU A 8 7.95 25.38 33.80
CA LEU A 8 7.38 24.23 33.10
C LEU A 8 5.88 24.03 33.38
N GLY A 9 5.29 24.87 34.22
CA GLY A 9 3.89 24.79 34.62
C GLY A 9 3.61 23.67 35.64
N LYS A 10 2.32 23.48 35.94
CA LYS A 10 1.85 22.49 36.93
C LYS A 10 1.71 21.09 36.36
N GLU A 11 1.38 20.97 35.07
CA GLU A 11 1.22 19.70 34.37
C GLU A 11 2.23 19.59 33.24
N LEU A 12 2.92 18.45 33.20
CA LEU A 12 3.94 18.12 32.20
C LEU A 12 3.51 16.89 31.42
N HIS A 13 3.53 17.04 30.10
CA HIS A 13 3.11 16.02 29.16
C HIS A 13 4.23 15.74 28.17
N PHE A 14 4.53 14.45 27.96
CA PHE A 14 5.41 14.04 26.89
C PHE A 14 4.64 13.98 25.56
N VAL A 15 5.22 14.54 24.52
CA VAL A 15 4.61 14.57 23.19
C VAL A 15 5.62 14.04 22.18
N LYS A 16 5.24 12.99 21.45
CA LYS A 16 5.94 12.62 20.22
C LYS A 16 5.11 13.12 19.06
N LEU A 17 5.61 14.13 18.35
CA LEU A 17 4.90 14.72 17.23
C LEU A 17 4.77 13.68 16.10
N PRO A 18 3.55 13.45 15.57
CA PRO A 18 3.37 12.63 14.39
C PRO A 18 3.86 13.38 13.14
N ASN A 19 4.13 12.65 12.06
CA ASN A 19 4.72 13.23 10.83
C ASN A 19 3.90 14.36 10.18
N PHE A 20 2.62 14.47 10.53
CA PHE A 20 1.73 15.50 10.02
C PHE A 20 1.68 16.74 10.90
N LEU A 21 2.41 16.80 12.03
CA LEU A 21 2.49 17.95 12.93
C LEU A 21 3.96 18.29 13.18
N SER A 22 4.28 19.58 13.10
CA SER A 22 5.61 20.10 13.38
C SER A 22 5.55 21.22 14.41
N VAL A 23 6.68 21.50 15.08
CA VAL A 23 6.80 22.63 16.02
C VAL A 23 8.05 23.42 15.69
N GLU A 24 7.90 24.74 15.62
CA GLU A 24 9.01 25.66 15.43
C GLU A 24 9.48 26.18 16.80
N THR A 25 10.77 26.00 17.09
CA THR A 25 11.35 26.41 18.37
C THR A 25 11.71 27.89 18.41
N ARG A 26 11.95 28.50 17.24
CA ARG A 26 12.26 29.92 17.08
C ARG A 26 10.98 30.75 17.02
N PRO A 27 11.01 32.01 17.49
CA PRO A 27 9.89 32.91 17.30
C PRO A 27 9.71 33.16 15.79
N TYR A 28 8.47 33.06 15.34
CA TYR A 28 8.07 33.31 13.97
C TYR A 28 8.23 34.80 13.63
N ASP A 29 8.96 35.06 12.55
CA ASP A 29 9.14 36.38 11.96
C ASP A 29 8.80 36.28 10.46
N PRO A 30 7.77 37.00 9.97
CA PRO A 30 7.39 37.00 8.57
C PRO A 30 8.52 37.38 7.61
N ASN A 31 9.47 38.21 8.05
CA ASN A 31 10.54 38.71 7.19
C ASN A 31 11.71 37.72 7.06
N THR A 32 11.90 36.87 8.07
CA THR A 32 12.97 35.86 8.12
C THR A 32 12.42 34.46 7.79
N TYR A 33 11.14 34.36 7.48
CA TYR A 33 10.51 33.10 7.10
C TYR A 33 10.94 32.75 5.67
N GLU A 34 12.04 32.01 5.58
CA GLU A 34 12.42 31.30 4.38
C GLU A 34 11.54 30.06 4.30
N ASP A 35 10.66 30.05 3.31
CA ASP A 35 10.00 28.84 2.88
C ASP A 35 11.11 27.88 2.40
N GLU A 36 11.58 26.98 3.28
CA GLU A 36 12.41 25.82 2.94
C GLU A 36 11.58 24.87 2.04
N ILE A 37 11.22 25.38 0.88
CA ILE A 37 10.56 24.71 -0.20
C ILE A 37 11.71 24.19 -1.05
N ASP A 38 11.97 22.90 -0.94
CA ASP A 38 12.79 22.24 -1.93
C ASP A 38 12.02 22.31 -3.25
N GLU A 39 12.52 23.10 -4.22
CA GLU A 39 11.84 23.32 -5.51
C GLU A 39 11.55 21.98 -6.21
N GLU A 40 12.40 20.98 -5.96
CA GLU A 40 12.26 19.60 -6.43
C GLU A 40 11.02 18.89 -5.84
N GLU A 41 10.61 19.19 -4.60
CA GLU A 41 9.44 18.57 -3.96
C GLU A 41 8.11 19.21 -4.40
N THR A 42 8.13 20.32 -5.14
CA THR A 42 6.90 21.01 -5.62
C THR A 42 6.46 20.62 -7.04
N LEU A 43 7.25 19.79 -7.71
CA LEU A 43 7.00 19.32 -9.07
C LEU A 43 5.75 18.46 -9.17
N ASP A 44 5.47 17.65 -8.14
CA ASP A 44 4.32 16.76 -8.09
C ASP A 44 3.16 17.32 -7.24
N GLU A 45 1.93 17.05 -7.66
CA GLU A 45 0.71 17.40 -6.89
C GLU A 45 0.74 16.79 -5.48
N GLU A 46 1.39 15.64 -5.34
CA GLU A 46 1.57 15.00 -4.05
C GLU A 46 2.45 15.84 -3.10
N GLY A 47 3.56 16.37 -3.62
CA GLY A 47 4.54 17.17 -2.89
C GLY A 47 4.03 18.56 -2.53
N ARG A 48 3.24 19.20 -3.41
CA ARG A 48 2.50 20.44 -3.07
C ARG A 48 1.57 20.27 -1.88
N ALA A 49 0.84 19.16 -1.83
CA ALA A 49 -0.04 18.88 -0.71
C ALA A 49 0.73 18.50 0.57
N ARG A 50 1.89 17.84 0.47
CA ARG A 50 2.79 17.61 1.63
C ARG A 50 3.34 18.92 2.17
N LEU A 51 3.77 19.83 1.29
CA LEU A 51 4.22 21.16 1.65
C LEU A 51 3.10 21.96 2.34
N LYS A 52 1.89 21.96 1.76
CA LYS A 52 0.72 22.60 2.38
C LYS A 52 0.46 22.08 3.79
N LEU A 53 0.56 20.77 4.00
CA LEU A 53 0.47 20.17 5.33
C LEU A 53 1.61 20.60 6.26
N LYS A 54 2.85 20.66 5.77
CA LYS A 54 3.99 21.15 6.55
C LYS A 54 3.74 22.59 7.00
N VAL A 55 3.22 23.45 6.13
CA VAL A 55 2.95 24.86 6.45
C VAL A 55 1.79 25.01 7.43
N GLU A 56 0.65 24.39 7.14
CA GLU A 56 -0.59 24.51 7.93
C GLU A 56 -0.46 23.84 9.30
N ASN A 57 0.21 22.68 9.37
CA ASN A 57 0.32 21.89 10.60
C ASN A 57 1.62 22.14 11.38
N THR A 58 2.24 23.31 11.23
CA THR A 58 3.36 23.73 12.08
C THR A 58 2.87 24.66 13.19
N MET A 59 3.09 24.24 14.44
CA MET A 59 2.89 25.06 15.62
C MET A 59 4.01 26.09 15.74
N ARG A 60 3.63 27.37 15.85
CA ARG A 60 4.53 28.51 15.89
C ARG A 60 4.13 29.48 17.00
N TRP A 61 5.08 30.30 17.42
CA TRP A 61 4.84 31.38 18.36
C TRP A 61 5.59 32.63 17.92
N ARG A 62 5.08 33.81 18.25
CA ARG A 62 5.76 35.09 17.98
C ARG A 62 5.65 36.00 19.19
N THR A 63 6.50 37.02 19.22
CA THR A 63 6.36 38.13 20.17
C THR A 63 5.65 39.28 19.47
N ALA A 64 4.44 39.60 19.92
CA ALA A 64 3.71 40.78 19.51
C ALA A 64 3.88 41.88 20.55
N PHE A 65 3.69 43.14 20.16
CA PHE A 65 3.67 44.27 21.09
C PHE A 65 2.24 44.80 21.17
N ASP A 66 1.73 44.98 22.38
CA ASP A 66 0.44 45.63 22.58
C ASP A 66 0.52 47.15 22.35
N LYS A 67 -0.63 47.82 22.46
CA LYS A 67 -0.73 49.29 22.33
C LYS A 67 0.02 50.05 23.43
N GLU A 68 0.40 49.36 24.50
CA GLU A 68 1.09 49.91 25.67
C GLU A 68 2.60 49.61 25.63
N GLY A 69 3.09 48.92 24.59
CA GLY A 69 4.49 48.58 24.38
C GLY A 69 4.97 47.31 25.10
N ASN A 70 4.08 46.53 25.73
CA ASN A 70 4.45 45.28 26.37
C ASN A 70 4.57 44.15 25.36
N ALA A 71 5.60 43.31 25.55
CA ALA A 71 5.80 42.11 24.75
C ALA A 71 4.83 40.99 25.17
N ILE A 72 3.91 40.64 24.29
CA ILE A 72 2.97 39.53 24.45
C ILE A 72 3.41 38.37 23.55
N LYS A 73 3.44 37.16 24.11
CA LYS A 73 3.67 35.94 23.31
C LYS A 73 2.35 35.46 22.72
N GLU A 74 2.29 35.39 21.40
CA GLU A 74 1.15 34.83 20.66
C GLU A 74 1.53 33.47 20.09
N SER A 75 0.58 32.53 20.06
CA SER A 75 0.73 31.24 19.39
C SER A 75 -0.47 30.97 18.49
N ASN A 76 -0.24 30.29 17.37
CA ASN A 76 -1.31 29.83 16.47
C ASN A 76 -2.04 28.58 17.00
N ALA A 77 -1.49 27.92 18.02
CA ALA A 77 -1.98 26.67 18.57
C ALA A 77 -2.69 26.91 19.91
N ARG A 78 -3.82 26.25 20.13
CA ARG A 78 -4.57 26.30 21.39
C ARG A 78 -4.96 24.91 21.84
N MET A 79 -4.62 24.57 23.08
CA MET A 79 -5.10 23.36 23.74
C MET A 79 -6.43 23.68 24.43
N VAL A 80 -7.47 22.92 24.10
CA VAL A 80 -8.80 23.06 24.69
C VAL A 80 -9.08 21.82 25.53
N LYS A 81 -9.47 22.03 26.79
CA LYS A 81 -9.98 20.98 27.67
C LYS A 81 -11.48 21.16 27.76
N TRP A 82 -12.22 20.15 27.33
CA TRP A 82 -13.68 20.16 27.33
C TRP A 82 -14.23 19.76 28.70
N SER A 83 -15.50 20.08 28.95
CA SER A 83 -16.18 19.81 30.22
C SER A 83 -16.34 18.32 30.52
N ASP A 84 -16.35 17.48 29.48
CA ASP A 84 -16.36 16.02 29.56
C ASP A 84 -14.98 15.43 29.90
N GLY A 85 -13.94 16.25 30.00
CA GLY A 85 -12.56 15.85 30.28
C GLY A 85 -11.76 15.47 29.04
N SER A 86 -12.36 15.47 27.85
CA SER A 86 -11.64 15.31 26.59
C SER A 86 -10.77 16.54 26.29
N MET A 87 -9.79 16.38 25.40
CA MET A 87 -8.87 17.44 25.01
C MET A 87 -8.76 17.49 23.49
N SER A 88 -8.71 18.71 22.94
CA SER A 88 -8.44 18.94 21.52
C SER A 88 -7.35 20.00 21.35
N LEU A 89 -6.59 19.87 20.26
CA LEU A 89 -5.61 20.84 19.81
C LEU A 89 -6.20 21.55 18.59
N HIS A 90 -6.37 22.86 18.70
CA HIS A 90 -6.78 23.72 17.61
C HIS A 90 -5.53 24.36 17.02
N LEU A 91 -5.32 24.15 15.73
CA LEU A 91 -4.20 24.71 14.98
C LEU A 91 -4.73 25.43 13.75
N GLY A 92 -4.85 26.76 13.84
CA GLY A 92 -5.56 27.53 12.82
C GLY A 92 -7.00 27.03 12.66
N SER A 93 -7.32 26.50 11.49
CA SER A 93 -8.63 25.92 11.15
C SER A 93 -8.74 24.40 11.36
N GLU A 94 -7.63 23.71 11.63
CA GLU A 94 -7.61 22.25 11.81
C GLU A 94 -7.74 21.90 13.30
N ILE A 95 -8.49 20.82 13.59
CA ILE A 95 -8.72 20.32 14.93
C ILE A 95 -8.18 18.90 15.04
N PHE A 96 -7.40 18.66 16.09
CA PHE A 96 -6.87 17.34 16.43
C PHE A 96 -7.41 16.89 17.78
N ASP A 97 -7.86 15.65 17.86
CA ASP A 97 -8.19 15.01 19.12
C ASP A 97 -6.92 14.64 19.88
N VAL A 98 -6.91 14.94 21.18
CA VAL A 98 -5.76 14.72 22.06
C VAL A 98 -6.08 13.62 23.04
N TYR A 99 -5.35 12.51 22.92
CA TYR A 99 -5.47 11.38 23.82
C TYR A 99 -4.35 11.40 24.86
N LYS A 100 -4.74 11.52 26.13
CA LYS A 100 -3.83 11.47 27.29
C LYS A 100 -3.67 10.02 27.75
N GLN A 101 -2.45 9.49 27.65
CA GLN A 101 -2.10 8.16 28.11
C GLN A 101 -1.16 8.26 29.33
N PRO A 102 -1.42 7.53 30.43
CA PRO A 102 -0.46 7.43 31.51
C PRO A 102 0.80 6.71 31.03
N LEU A 103 1.97 7.25 31.36
CA LEU A 103 3.24 6.56 31.12
C LEU A 103 3.47 5.59 32.27
N LEU A 104 3.69 4.32 31.94
CA LEU A 104 4.07 3.29 32.91
C LEU A 104 5.57 3.44 33.21
N GLY A 105 5.91 3.45 34.50
CA GLY A 105 7.28 3.63 34.98
C GLY A 105 7.65 5.08 35.29
N ASP A 106 8.58 5.21 36.23
CA ASP A 106 9.12 6.46 36.78
C ASP A 106 10.36 6.98 36.03
N HIS A 107 10.87 6.23 35.04
CA HIS A 107 12.12 6.52 34.35
C HIS A 107 12.03 7.57 33.22
N ASN A 108 10.88 8.21 33.01
CA ASN A 108 10.66 9.18 31.92
C ASN A 108 11.09 10.60 32.34
N HIS A 109 12.39 10.90 32.25
CA HIS A 109 12.97 12.16 32.71
C HIS A 109 13.39 13.06 31.55
N LEU A 110 13.11 14.36 31.69
CA LEU A 110 13.68 15.42 30.84
C LEU A 110 15.04 15.81 31.38
N PHE A 111 16.07 15.66 30.55
CA PHE A 111 17.43 16.14 30.85
C PHE A 111 17.83 17.22 29.86
N VAL A 112 18.45 18.29 30.38
CA VAL A 112 19.08 19.32 29.56
C VAL A 112 20.59 19.14 29.67
N ARG A 113 21.25 19.00 28.52
CA ARG A 113 22.71 18.93 28.45
C ARG A 113 23.29 20.33 28.61
N GLN A 114 24.14 20.51 29.61
CA GLN A 114 24.90 21.74 29.83
C GLN A 114 26.40 21.43 29.87
N GLY A 115 27.11 21.72 28.77
CA GLY A 115 28.53 21.42 28.64
C GLY A 115 28.82 19.91 28.77
N THR A 116 29.58 19.55 29.80
CA THR A 116 29.95 18.15 30.12
C THR A 116 28.94 17.44 31.04
N GLY A 117 27.93 18.14 31.56
CA GLY A 117 26.94 17.59 32.49
C GLY A 117 25.53 17.43 31.91
N LEU A 118 24.74 16.56 32.56
CA LEU A 118 23.30 16.43 32.36
C LEU A 118 22.57 16.98 33.58
N GLN A 119 21.64 17.90 33.37
CA GLN A 119 20.78 18.43 34.42
C GLN A 119 19.37 17.84 34.27
N GLY A 120 18.89 17.12 35.29
CA GLY A 120 17.50 16.68 35.36
C GLY A 120 16.56 17.86 35.57
N GLN A 121 15.56 18.00 34.70
CA GLN A 121 14.66 19.16 34.68
C GLN A 121 13.23 18.79 35.10
N ALA A 122 12.70 17.66 34.62
CA ALA A 122 11.32 17.25 34.91
C ALA A 122 11.13 15.73 34.77
N VAL A 123 10.04 15.22 35.33
CA VAL A 123 9.58 13.83 35.15
C VAL A 123 8.24 13.84 34.43
N PHE A 124 8.14 13.13 33.32
CA PHE A 124 6.89 12.98 32.58
C PHE A 124 6.08 11.80 33.12
N ARG A 125 4.83 12.08 33.50
CA ARG A 125 3.89 11.04 33.98
C ARG A 125 2.90 10.60 32.92
N THR A 126 2.72 11.42 31.89
CA THR A 126 1.68 11.21 30.87
C THR A 126 2.21 11.58 29.50
N LYS A 127 1.70 10.90 28.49
CA LYS A 127 1.99 11.12 27.08
C LYS A 127 0.72 11.59 26.38
N LEU A 128 0.83 12.59 25.52
CA LEU A 128 -0.24 12.98 24.62
C LEU A 128 0.03 12.41 23.23
N SER A 129 -1.05 12.02 22.56
CA SER A 129 -1.04 11.64 21.16
C SER A 129 -2.15 12.40 20.43
N PHE A 130 -1.82 12.89 19.24
CA PHE A 130 -2.72 13.67 18.40
C PHE A 130 -3.28 12.80 17.29
N ARG A 131 -4.59 12.92 17.04
CA ARG A 131 -5.27 12.27 15.92
C ARG A 131 -6.14 13.28 15.19
N PRO A 132 -6.25 13.22 13.85
CA PRO A 132 -7.23 14.02 13.13
C PRO A 132 -8.63 13.71 13.66
N HIS A 133 -9.44 14.75 13.90
CA HIS A 133 -10.76 14.60 14.51
C HIS A 133 -11.80 13.98 13.56
N SER A 134 -11.69 14.21 12.25
CA SER A 134 -12.68 13.75 11.26
C SER A 134 -12.03 13.15 10.01
N THR A 135 -12.76 12.30 9.29
CA THR A 135 -12.38 11.77 7.97
C THR A 135 -12.35 12.84 6.89
N ASP A 136 -13.10 13.93 7.08
CA ASP A 136 -13.17 15.05 6.13
C ASP A 136 -12.00 16.02 6.31
N SER A 137 -11.28 15.91 7.43
CA SER A 137 -10.14 16.77 7.75
C SER A 137 -9.09 16.68 6.64
N PHE A 138 -8.47 17.83 6.33
CA PHE A 138 -7.47 17.89 5.27
C PHE A 138 -6.31 16.93 5.58
N THR A 139 -5.93 16.87 6.84
CA THR A 139 -4.89 15.95 7.34
C THR A 139 -5.29 14.49 7.17
N HIS A 140 -6.53 14.11 7.52
CA HIS A 140 -6.98 12.73 7.41
C HIS A 140 -7.04 12.25 5.95
N ARG A 141 -7.64 13.07 5.06
CA ARG A 141 -7.71 12.74 3.63
C ARG A 141 -6.33 12.53 3.04
N LYS A 142 -5.37 13.42 3.33
CA LYS A 142 -4.02 13.26 2.80
C LYS A 142 -3.30 12.05 3.38
N MET A 143 -3.41 11.79 4.68
CA MET A 143 -2.81 10.57 5.25
C MET A 143 -3.37 9.33 4.56
N THR A 144 -4.68 9.27 4.35
CA THR A 144 -5.35 8.17 3.64
C THR A 144 -4.87 8.03 2.20
N LEU A 145 -4.77 9.14 1.46
CA LEU A 145 -4.25 9.14 0.08
C LEU A 145 -2.79 8.66 0.02
N SER A 146 -1.93 9.15 0.92
CA SER A 146 -0.52 8.73 0.95
C SER A 146 -0.33 7.23 1.26
N VAL A 147 -1.25 6.64 2.03
CA VAL A 147 -1.27 5.20 2.31
C VAL A 147 -1.77 4.44 1.08
N ALA A 148 -2.81 4.94 0.41
CA ALA A 148 -3.34 4.34 -0.81
C ALA A 148 -2.29 4.29 -1.93
N ASP A 149 -1.56 5.38 -2.16
CA ASP A 149 -0.51 5.49 -3.18
C ASP A 149 0.63 4.50 -2.94
N ARG A 150 1.09 4.37 -1.68
CA ARG A 150 2.10 3.37 -1.28
C ARG A 150 1.59 1.94 -1.35
N SER A 151 0.28 1.74 -1.24
CA SER A 151 -0.34 0.42 -1.24
C SER A 151 -0.66 -0.12 -2.63
N THR A 152 -0.32 0.61 -3.69
CA THR A 152 -0.32 0.06 -5.06
C THR A 152 0.75 -1.03 -5.14
N LYS A 153 0.38 -2.21 -4.63
CA LYS A 153 1.12 -3.45 -4.84
C LYS A 153 1.34 -3.53 -6.34
N THR A 154 2.60 -3.47 -6.75
CA THR A 154 3.04 -4.04 -8.01
C THR A 154 2.73 -5.52 -7.93
N SER A 155 1.50 -5.90 -8.27
CA SER A 155 1.20 -7.27 -8.61
C SER A 155 2.06 -7.55 -9.83
N ALA A 156 3.24 -8.10 -9.61
CA ALA A 156 4.13 -8.63 -10.64
C ALA A 156 3.48 -9.88 -11.24
N ILE A 157 2.26 -9.74 -11.77
CA ILE A 157 1.63 -10.74 -12.61
C ILE A 157 2.25 -10.49 -13.98
N LYS A 158 3.38 -11.17 -14.24
CA LYS A 158 3.85 -11.37 -15.60
C LYS A 158 2.82 -12.25 -16.30
N ILE A 159 1.90 -11.62 -17.02
CA ILE A 159 1.06 -12.31 -17.99
C ILE A 159 2.02 -12.75 -19.11
N LEU A 160 2.52 -13.99 -19.03
CA LEU A 160 3.16 -14.62 -20.19
C LEU A 160 2.08 -14.85 -21.23
N SER A 161 1.97 -13.94 -22.21
CA SER A 161 1.08 -14.09 -23.37
C SER A 161 1.53 -15.19 -24.34
N GLN A 162 2.61 -15.90 -24.01
CA GLN A 162 3.17 -16.97 -24.81
C GLN A 162 3.35 -18.21 -23.94
N VAL A 163 2.23 -18.88 -23.67
CA VAL A 163 2.26 -20.33 -23.52
C VAL A 163 2.69 -20.87 -24.89
N GLY A 164 3.85 -21.52 -24.96
CA GLY A 164 4.34 -22.12 -26.21
C GLY A 164 3.29 -23.06 -26.81
N SER A 165 3.31 -23.22 -28.14
CA SER A 165 2.43 -24.15 -28.84
C SER A 165 2.33 -25.49 -28.12
N ASP A 166 1.10 -25.90 -27.85
CA ASP A 166 0.78 -27.20 -27.27
C ASP A 166 1.43 -28.33 -28.09
N PRO A 167 2.41 -29.07 -27.54
CA PRO A 167 3.11 -30.13 -28.27
C PRO A 167 2.22 -31.33 -28.59
N ASP A 168 1.01 -31.43 -28.01
CA ASP A 168 0.03 -32.48 -28.34
C ASP A 168 -0.93 -32.07 -29.47
N ALA A 169 -1.05 -30.78 -29.79
CA ALA A 169 -1.89 -30.32 -30.89
C ALA A 169 -1.33 -30.77 -32.25
N ASP A 170 0.00 -30.79 -32.40
CA ASP A 170 0.66 -31.22 -33.63
C ASP A 170 0.50 -32.74 -33.84
N ARG A 171 0.57 -33.53 -32.76
CA ARG A 171 0.34 -34.99 -32.81
C ARG A 171 -1.07 -35.30 -33.32
N LYS A 172 -2.09 -34.56 -32.86
CA LYS A 172 -3.49 -34.77 -33.25
C LYS A 172 -3.75 -34.37 -34.71
N TYR A 173 -3.06 -33.33 -35.20
CA TYR A 173 -3.12 -32.92 -36.60
C TYR A 173 -2.46 -33.96 -37.51
N GLN A 174 -1.29 -34.48 -37.13
CA GLN A 174 -0.61 -35.53 -37.88
C GLN A 174 -1.41 -36.83 -37.91
N LEU A 175 -1.99 -37.26 -36.77
CA LEU A 175 -2.85 -38.45 -36.72
C LEU A 175 -4.06 -38.33 -37.65
N LYS A 176 -4.73 -37.17 -37.66
CA LYS A 176 -5.90 -36.93 -38.51
C LYS A 176 -5.53 -36.89 -39.99
N LYS A 177 -4.34 -36.40 -40.32
CA LYS A 177 -3.81 -36.39 -41.68
C LYS A 177 -3.50 -37.81 -42.16
N GLU A 178 -2.84 -38.61 -41.33
CA GLU A 178 -2.58 -40.03 -41.61
C GLU A 178 -3.88 -40.83 -41.75
N GLU A 179 -4.88 -40.60 -40.89
CA GLU A 179 -6.19 -41.26 -40.98
C GLU A 179 -6.91 -40.93 -42.28
N MET A 180 -6.89 -39.66 -42.71
CA MET A 180 -7.49 -39.24 -43.98
C MET A 180 -6.78 -39.87 -45.18
N GLU A 181 -5.45 -39.96 -45.14
CA GLU A 181 -4.64 -40.58 -46.17
C GLU A 181 -4.82 -42.11 -46.22
N LEU A 182 -4.94 -42.76 -45.06
CA LEU A 182 -5.29 -44.17 -44.94
C LEU A 182 -6.71 -44.44 -45.49
N ARG A 183 -7.66 -43.54 -45.21
CA ARG A 183 -9.03 -43.64 -45.74
C ARG A 183 -9.07 -43.43 -47.24
N ALA A 184 -8.28 -42.52 -47.79
CA ALA A 184 -8.18 -42.28 -49.23
C ALA A 184 -7.52 -43.47 -49.95
N SER A 185 -6.46 -44.05 -49.38
CA SER A 185 -5.78 -45.23 -49.93
C SER A 185 -6.63 -46.51 -49.84
N MET A 186 -7.43 -46.69 -48.78
CA MET A 186 -8.45 -47.73 -48.71
C MET A 186 -9.52 -47.59 -49.80
N ARG A 187 -9.93 -46.34 -50.10
CA ARG A 187 -10.93 -46.04 -51.14
C ARG A 187 -10.39 -46.25 -52.55
N SER A 188 -9.11 -45.97 -52.79
CA SER A 188 -8.47 -46.23 -54.09
C SER A 188 -8.20 -47.72 -54.33
N ARG A 189 -7.85 -48.50 -53.29
CA ARG A 189 -7.73 -49.97 -53.38
C ARG A 189 -9.08 -50.68 -53.55
N ALA A 190 -10.18 -50.10 -53.06
CA ALA A 190 -11.52 -50.64 -53.28
C ALA A 190 -12.02 -50.46 -54.73
N SER A 191 -11.44 -49.53 -55.50
CA SER A 191 -11.85 -49.22 -56.88
C SER A 191 -11.15 -50.08 -57.95
N THR A 192 -10.16 -50.89 -57.61
CA THR A 192 -9.39 -51.71 -58.59
C THR A 192 -9.74 -53.19 -58.60
N ARG A 193 -10.87 -53.62 -58.02
CA ARG A 193 -11.35 -55.00 -58.16
C ARG A 193 -12.08 -55.18 -59.51
N PRO A 194 -11.53 -55.90 -60.51
CA PRO A 194 -12.19 -56.05 -61.80
C PRO A 194 -13.42 -56.96 -61.64
N LYS A 195 -14.59 -56.52 -62.11
CA LYS A 195 -15.76 -57.38 -62.32
C LYS A 195 -15.45 -58.34 -63.47
N ARG A 196 -15.01 -59.57 -63.17
CA ARG A 196 -15.02 -60.67 -64.16
C ARG A 196 -16.47 -61.07 -64.45
N ARG A 197 -16.84 -61.02 -65.73
CA ARG A 197 -18.14 -61.45 -66.27
C ARG A 197 -18.31 -62.97 -66.17
N ALA A 198 -19.57 -63.37 -65.98
CA ALA A 198 -20.05 -64.73 -65.84
C ALA A 198 -19.91 -65.58 -67.12
N GLY A 199 -19.68 -66.88 -66.94
CA GLY A 199 -19.76 -67.92 -67.97
C GLY A 199 -19.34 -69.31 -67.47
N ALA A 200 -20.34 -70.12 -67.09
CA ALA A 200 -20.44 -71.58 -67.02
C ALA A 200 -19.44 -72.47 -66.23
N ALA A 201 -20.07 -73.38 -65.46
CA ALA A 201 -19.66 -74.74 -65.05
C ALA A 201 -18.91 -74.97 -63.72
N SER A 202 -19.55 -75.83 -62.91
CA SER A 202 -18.97 -76.89 -62.06
C SER A 202 -18.39 -76.54 -60.67
N GLY A 203 -19.20 -76.84 -59.63
CA GLY A 203 -18.78 -77.74 -58.56
C GLY A 203 -18.25 -77.15 -57.23
N GLY A 204 -18.91 -77.51 -56.12
CA GLY A 204 -18.21 -77.84 -54.87
C GLY A 204 -18.25 -76.87 -53.69
N ARG A 205 -19.27 -77.04 -52.83
CA ARG A 205 -19.27 -77.13 -51.34
C ARG A 205 -18.28 -76.32 -50.47
N GLY A 206 -18.85 -75.70 -49.41
CA GLY A 206 -18.21 -75.41 -48.09
C GLY A 206 -18.13 -73.90 -47.79
N ALA A 207 -19.04 -73.28 -47.03
CA ALA A 207 -19.28 -73.33 -45.57
C ALA A 207 -18.25 -72.56 -44.71
N ALA A 208 -18.77 -71.62 -43.89
CA ALA A 208 -18.20 -71.06 -42.65
C ALA A 208 -16.96 -70.14 -42.79
N ARG A 209 -16.71 -69.09 -41.98
CA ARG A 209 -17.27 -68.61 -40.71
C ARG A 209 -16.85 -67.14 -40.49
N HIS A 210 -17.63 -66.46 -39.66
CA HIS A 210 -17.39 -65.22 -38.92
C HIS A 210 -16.17 -65.36 -37.97
N ASP A 211 -15.39 -64.30 -37.80
CA ASP A 211 -14.63 -64.05 -36.56
C ASP A 211 -14.39 -62.54 -36.39
N ASP A 212 -14.98 -62.00 -35.34
CA ASP A 212 -14.92 -60.62 -34.86
C ASP A 212 -14.15 -60.74 -33.54
N SER A 213 -12.87 -60.33 -33.52
CA SER A 213 -12.02 -60.48 -32.35
C SER A 213 -11.79 -59.12 -31.69
N GLU A 214 -12.52 -58.92 -30.60
CA GLU A 214 -12.28 -57.97 -29.52
C GLU A 214 -10.87 -58.19 -28.94
N ASP A 215 -10.16 -57.11 -28.59
CA ASP A 215 -9.17 -57.18 -27.51
C ASP A 215 -9.26 -55.92 -26.65
N GLU A 216 -9.97 -56.11 -25.54
CA GLU A 216 -10.12 -55.25 -24.38
C GLU A 216 -8.85 -55.42 -23.52
N GLY A 217 -8.03 -54.38 -23.42
CA GLY A 217 -6.78 -54.41 -22.68
C GLY A 217 -6.61 -53.20 -21.77
N GLY A 218 -7.58 -52.94 -20.89
CA GLY A 218 -7.40 -52.02 -19.78
C GLY A 218 -6.46 -52.62 -18.73
N VAL A 219 -5.35 -51.96 -18.43
CA VAL A 219 -4.58 -52.18 -17.20
C VAL A 219 -4.17 -50.83 -16.59
N SER A 220 -4.81 -50.52 -15.45
CA SER A 220 -4.33 -49.58 -14.45
C SER A 220 -3.64 -50.35 -13.34
N LEU A 221 -2.49 -49.89 -12.88
CA LEU A 221 -1.89 -50.11 -11.55
C LEU A 221 -0.80 -49.03 -11.42
N ALA A 222 -1.00 -48.01 -10.58
CA ALA A 222 -0.80 -47.96 -9.12
C ALA A 222 0.57 -47.32 -8.81
#